data_AF-A0A1H9MZT6-F1
#
_entry.id   AF-A0A1H9MZT6-F1
#
_cell.length_a   1.000
_cell.length_b   1.000
_cell.length_c   1.000
_cell.angle_alpha   90.00
_cell.angle_beta   90.00
_cell.angle_gamma   90.00
#
_symmetry.space_group_name_H-M   'P 1'
#
loop_
_entity.id
_entity.type
_entity.pdbx_description
1 polymer ?
#
loop_
_entity_poly.entity_id
_entity_poly.type
_entity_poly.pdbx_seq_one_letter_code
_entity_poly.pdbx_strand_id
1 'polypeptide(L)' 'MDRAVDQSSHRRRMAQHREQRKAEGFREANVWLRQDTLAEIDELVASGQFRNRSEAIAAAAQAFFKEKTLNT' A
#
# COMPACT_ATOMS: atom_id res chain seq x y z
N MET A 1 -0.20 -28.18 -14.91
CA MET A 1 -1.56 -27.62 -14.72
C MET A 1 -1.60 -26.68 -13.50
N ASP A 2 -0.47 -26.06 -13.14
CA ASP A 2 -0.20 -25.60 -11.77
C ASP A 2 -0.35 -24.09 -11.55
N ARG A 3 -0.35 -23.30 -12.63
CA ARG A 3 -0.40 -21.83 -12.57
C ARG A 3 -1.75 -21.26 -12.13
N ALA A 4 -2.85 -22.00 -12.32
CA ALA A 4 -4.20 -21.54 -11.99
C ALA A 4 -4.52 -21.68 -10.49
N VAL A 5 -4.00 -22.72 -9.83
CA VAL A 5 -4.19 -22.97 -8.40
C VAL A 5 -3.45 -21.93 -7.56
N ASP A 6 -2.22 -21.57 -7.96
CA ASP A 6 -1.39 -20.55 -7.30
C ASP A 6 -2.00 -19.12 -7.36
N GLN A 7 -2.62 -18.75 -8.49
CA GLN A 7 -3.33 -17.46 -8.58
C GLN A 7 -4.57 -17.41 -7.68
N SER A 8 -5.27 -18.52 -7.52
CA SER A 8 -6.50 -18.58 -6.69
C SER A 8 -6.20 -18.44 -5.20
N SER A 9 -5.10 -19.04 -4.73
CA SER A 9 -4.65 -18.95 -3.34
C SER A 9 -4.11 -17.56 -3.00
N HIS A 10 -3.37 -16.92 -3.92
CA HIS A 10 -2.90 -15.55 -3.75
C HIS A 10 -4.06 -14.54 -3.68
N ARG A 11 -5.06 -14.66 -4.57
CA ARG A 11 -6.27 -13.81 -4.53
C ARG A 11 -7.05 -13.95 -3.23
N ARG A 12 -7.16 -15.17 -2.70
CA ARG A 12 -7.84 -15.44 -1.41
C ARG A 12 -7.09 -14.82 -0.24
N ARG A 13 -5.76 -14.95 -0.18
CA ARG A 13 -4.93 -14.30 0.85
C ARG A 13 -5.06 -12.77 0.80
N MET A 14 -5.05 -12.19 -0.39
CA MET A 14 -5.25 -10.75 -0.58
C MET A 14 -6.65 -10.29 -0.17
N ALA A 15 -7.69 -11.09 -0.44
CA ALA A 15 -9.04 -10.80 0.01
C ALA A 15 -9.16 -10.81 1.54
N GLN A 16 -8.60 -11.82 2.19
CA GLN A 16 -8.57 -11.92 3.65
C GLN A 16 -7.81 -10.76 4.29
N HIS A 17 -6.65 -10.38 3.72
CA HIS A 17 -5.90 -9.22 4.18
C HIS A 17 -6.72 -7.92 4.06
N ARG A 18 -7.46 -7.74 2.95
CA ARG A 18 -8.36 -6.57 2.81
C ARG A 18 -9.48 -6.56 3.84
N GLU A 19 -10.12 -7.70 4.09
CA GLU A 19 -11.19 -7.81 5.09
C GLU A 19 -10.69 -7.53 6.51
N GLN A 20 -9.52 -8.06 6.88
CA GLN A 20 -8.87 -7.77 8.15
C GLN A 20 -8.58 -6.28 8.31
N ARG A 21 -8.00 -5.64 7.29
CA ARG A 21 -7.70 -4.20 7.31
C ARG A 21 -8.97 -3.35 7.44
N LYS A 22 -10.07 -3.75 6.79
CA LYS A 22 -11.38 -3.10 6.95
C LYS A 22 -11.92 -3.23 8.37
N ALA A 23 -11.81 -4.42 8.99
CA ALA A 23 -12.22 -4.65 10.37
C ALA A 23 -11.41 -3.78 11.37
N GLU A 24 -10.14 -3.51 11.06
CA GLU A 24 -9.26 -2.60 11.81
C GLU A 24 -9.58 -1.10 11.57
N GLY A 25 -10.61 -0.79 10.78
CA GLY A 25 -11.03 0.59 10.48
C GLY A 25 -10.29 1.27 9.34
N PHE A 26 -9.38 0.57 8.65
CA PHE A 26 -8.74 1.10 7.44
C PHE A 26 -9.72 1.12 6.27
N ARG A 27 -9.62 2.15 5.43
CA ARG A 27 -10.33 2.22 4.14
C ARG A 27 -9.33 2.06 3.00
N GLU A 28 -9.70 1.27 2.01
CA GLU A 28 -8.92 1.09 0.79
C GLU A 28 -9.13 2.29 -0.14
N ALA A 29 -8.04 2.86 -0.64
CA ALA A 29 -8.05 3.94 -1.61
C ALA A 29 -7.22 3.54 -2.83
N ASN A 30 -7.84 3.59 -4.01
CA ASN A 30 -7.15 3.40 -5.27
C ASN A 30 -6.74 4.75 -5.83
N VAL A 31 -5.44 4.91 -6.10
CA VAL A 31 -4.87 6.15 -6.62
C VAL A 31 -4.07 5.87 -7.89
N TRP A 32 -4.17 6.78 -8.85
CA TRP A 32 -3.31 6.79 -10.02
C TRP A 32 -2.10 7.68 -9.72
N LEU A 33 -0.90 7.14 -9.91
CA LEU A 33 0.36 7.85 -9.72
C LEU A 33 1.08 7.96 -11.05
N ARG A 34 1.86 9.03 -11.22
CA ARG A 34 2.79 9.11 -12.36
C ARG A 34 3.87 8.05 -12.21
N GLN A 35 4.44 7.63 -13.36
CA GLN A 35 5.40 6.53 -13.42
C GLN A 35 6.69 6.83 -12.65
N ASP A 36 7.17 8.07 -12.72
CA ASP A 36 8.32 8.57 -11.96
C ASP A 36 8.10 8.43 -10.45
N THR A 37 6.94 8.88 -9.95
CA THR A 37 6.58 8.73 -8.54
C THR A 37 6.50 7.26 -8.12
N LEU A 38 5.94 6.41 -8.98
CA LEU A 38 5.85 4.97 -8.68
C LEU A 38 7.24 4.33 -8.63
N ALA A 39 8.17 4.74 -9.50
CA ALA A 39 9.54 4.25 -9.51
C ALA A 39 10.29 4.60 -8.22
N GLU A 40 10.16 5.84 -7.74
CA GLU A 40 10.75 6.25 -6.45
C GLU A 40 10.19 5.43 -5.28
N ILE A 41 8.87 5.20 -5.25
CA ILE A 41 8.24 4.36 -4.23
C ILE A 41 8.79 2.93 -4.29
N ASP A 42 8.96 2.38 -5.49
CA ASP A 42 9.49 1.03 -5.69
C ASP A 42 10.93 0.91 -5.21
N GLU A 43 11.77 1.93 -5.43
CA GLU A 43 13.14 1.96 -4.94
C GLU A 43 13.18 1.96 -3.40
N LEU A 44 12.31 2.73 -2.75
CA LEU A 44 12.21 2.77 -1.28
C LEU A 44 11.74 1.44 -0.67
N VAL A 45 10.92 0.68 -1.40
CA VAL A 45 10.52 -0.68 -0.99
C VAL A 45 11.67 -1.66 -1.22
N ALA A 46 12.34 -1.58 -2.37
CA ALA A 46 13.46 -2.44 -2.72
C ALA A 46 14.66 -2.26 -1.78
N SER A 47 14.88 -1.04 -1.29
CA SER A 47 15.93 -0.72 -0.31
C SER A 47 15.61 -1.22 1.11
N GLY A 48 14.38 -1.73 1.34
CA GLY A 48 13.93 -2.20 2.64
C GLY A 48 13.48 -1.10 3.60
N GLN A 49 13.43 0.16 3.16
CA GLN A 49 12.94 1.27 3.98
C GLN A 49 11.45 1.14 4.28
N PHE A 50 10.68 0.53 3.37
CA PHE A 50 9.27 0.18 3.59
C PHE A 50 8.99 -1.27 3.20
N ARG A 51 8.07 -1.93 3.90
CA ARG A 51 7.70 -3.33 3.64
C ARG A 51 6.91 -3.50 2.34
N ASN A 52 6.17 -2.47 1.95
CA ASN A 52 5.39 -2.45 0.71
C ASN A 52 5.01 -1.01 0.32
N ARG A 53 4.50 -0.85 -0.90
CA ARG A 53 4.06 0.44 -1.45
C ARG A 53 3.01 1.14 -0.58
N SER A 54 2.09 0.38 0.01
CA SER A 54 1.03 0.95 0.85
C SER A 54 1.59 1.59 2.13
N GLU A 55 2.62 1.00 2.74
CA GLU A 55 3.31 1.58 3.90
C GLU A 55 4.03 2.88 3.51
N ALA A 56 4.75 2.89 2.38
CA ALA A 56 5.42 4.08 1.86
C ALA A 56 4.44 5.24 1.59
N ILE A 57 3.35 4.95 0.87
CA ILE A 57 2.31 5.95 0.54
C ILE A 57 1.64 6.47 1.82
N ALA A 58 1.32 5.58 2.76
CA ALA A 58 0.71 5.98 4.02
C ALA A 58 1.64 6.86 4.86
N ALA A 59 2.94 6.57 4.90
CA ALA A 59 3.93 7.38 5.60
C ALA A 59 4.03 8.80 4.99
N ALA A 60 4.14 8.89 3.66
CA ALA A 60 4.17 10.17 2.97
C ALA A 60 2.90 11.01 3.18
N ALA A 61 1.72 10.37 3.06
CA ALA A 61 0.45 11.03 3.31
C ALA A 61 0.33 11.52 4.76
N GLN A 62 0.73 10.69 5.74
CA GLN A 62 0.71 11.08 7.14
C GLN A 62 1.64 12.25 7.43
N ALA A 63 2.88 12.24 6.93
CA ALA A 63 3.80 13.36 7.11
C ALA A 63 3.19 14.66 6.59
N PHE A 64 2.70 14.64 5.34
CA PHE A 64 2.11 15.81 4.70
C PHE A 64 0.86 16.35 5.42
N PHE A 65 -0.07 15.47 5.79
CA PHE A 65 -1.33 15.90 6.42
C PHE A 65 -1.20 16.21 7.91
N LYS A 66 -0.31 15.53 8.65
CA LYS A 66 -0.05 15.84 10.06
C LYS A 66 0.67 17.19 10.20
N GLU A 67 1.64 17.49 9.33
CA GLU A 67 2.31 18.80 9.33
C GLU A 67 1.34 19.95 9.07
N LYS A 68 0.34 19.77 8.18
CA LYS A 68 -0.71 20.77 7.96
C LYS A 68 -1.61 21.03 9.16
N THR A 69 -1.78 20.05 10.04
CA THR A 69 -2.63 20.18 11.24
C THR A 69 -1.93 21.00 12.34
N LEU A 70 -0.61 21.11 12.31
CA LEU A 70 0.19 21.87 13.30
C LEU A 70 0.36 23.35 12.91
N ASN A 71 0.15 23.72 11.64
CA ASN A 71 0.33 25.07 11.12
C ASN A 71 -0.99 25.83 10.89
N THR A 72 -2.12 25.36 11.42
CA THR A 72 -3.43 26.04 11.38
C THR A 72 -3.94 26.26 12.78
#